data_AF-A0A379G9P0-F1
#
_entry.id   AF-A0A379G9P0-F1
#
_cell.length_a   1.000
_cell.length_b   1.000
_cell.length_c   1.000
_cell.angle_alpha   90.00
_cell.angle_beta   90.00
_cell.angle_gamma   90.00
#
_symmetry.space_group_name_H-M   'P 1'
#
loop_
_entity.id
_entity.type
_entity.pdbx_description
1 polymer ?
#
loop_
_entity_poly.entity_id
_entity_poly.type
_entity_poly.pdbx_seq_one_letter_code
_entity_poly.pdbx_strand_id
1 'polypeptide(L)'
;MRFGKFLIIILFFALINSCKNTTLYYKIPVTEQVMTIYSPFCRDYAYVCIGTSKLLEIDSMDFKISKDETTEISLIFSKQKSDTIYYSDRWDDISLINKKKRYKRIKWHDSRFYFKEKKTNRYVISPNYIEVVIKDNATFVVFQSNKSYSILKTI
;
A
#
# COMPACT_ATOMS: atom_id res chain seq x y z
N MET A 1 -7.84 43.28 25.11
CA MET A 1 -8.06 42.38 23.95
C MET A 1 -6.78 41.99 23.16
N ARG A 2 -5.56 42.05 23.72
CA ARG A 2 -4.32 41.69 22.97
C ARG A 2 -3.86 40.23 23.16
N PHE A 3 -4.11 39.61 24.33
CA PHE A 3 -3.64 38.24 24.62
C PHE A 3 -4.35 37.13 23.84
N GLY A 4 -5.66 37.25 23.56
CA GLY A 4 -6.41 36.23 22.82
C GLY A 4 -5.93 36.02 21.39
N LYS A 5 -5.42 37.07 20.71
CA LYS A 5 -4.87 36.97 19.36
C LYS A 5 -3.56 36.17 19.34
N PHE A 6 -2.69 36.35 20.32
CA PHE A 6 -1.44 35.57 20.44
C PHE A 6 -1.71 34.12 20.80
N LEU A 7 -2.71 33.83 21.63
CA LEU A 7 -3.10 32.46 21.99
C LEU A 7 -3.62 31.68 20.79
N ILE A 8 -4.47 32.30 19.95
CA ILE A 8 -4.96 31.70 18.70
C ILE A 8 -3.82 31.42 17.73
N ILE A 9 -2.87 32.36 17.59
CA ILE A 9 -1.70 32.19 16.73
C ILE A 9 -0.81 31.02 17.21
N ILE A 10 -0.57 30.92 18.52
CA ILE A 10 0.21 29.81 19.12
C ILE A 10 -0.50 28.46 18.91
N LEU A 11 -1.82 28.39 19.11
CA LEU A 11 -2.63 27.21 18.81
C LEU A 11 -2.57 26.85 17.33
N PHE A 12 -2.61 27.83 16.44
CA PHE A 12 -2.51 27.63 14.99
C PHE A 12 -1.13 27.10 14.58
N PHE A 13 -0.05 27.65 15.13
CA PHE A 13 1.32 27.14 14.91
C PHE A 13 1.52 25.75 15.51
N ALA A 14 0.93 25.45 16.67
CA ALA A 14 0.96 24.12 17.27
C ALA A 14 0.20 23.09 16.41
N LEU A 15 -0.96 23.47 15.86
CA LEU A 15 -1.73 22.65 14.92
C LEU A 15 -0.96 22.40 13.62
N ILE A 16 -0.35 23.44 13.03
CA ILE A 16 0.47 23.30 11.81
C ILE A 16 1.68 22.39 12.07
N ASN A 17 2.35 22.50 13.22
CA ASN A 17 3.49 21.65 13.58
C ASN A 17 3.10 20.21 13.94
N SER A 18 1.82 19.95 14.25
CA SER A 18 1.28 18.60 14.43
C SER A 18 0.92 17.91 13.12
N CYS A 19 0.84 18.64 12.00
CA CYS A 19 0.57 18.11 10.67
C CYS A 19 1.80 17.39 10.10
N LYS A 20 2.09 16.18 10.57
CA LYS A 20 3.18 15.37 10.02
C LYS A 20 2.65 14.36 9.02
N ASN A 21 3.15 14.44 7.79
CA ASN A 21 2.96 13.37 6.82
C ASN A 21 3.69 12.11 7.31
N THR A 22 3.16 10.94 6.98
CA THR A 22 3.75 9.66 7.36
C THR A 22 4.29 8.97 6.13
N THR A 23 5.55 8.53 6.18
CA THR A 23 6.14 7.67 5.15
C THR A 23 6.57 6.36 5.79
N LEU A 24 6.06 5.25 5.27
CA LEU A 24 6.38 3.90 5.73
C LEU A 24 7.07 3.14 4.60
N TYR A 25 8.12 2.39 4.95
CA TYR A 25 8.86 1.57 4.00
C TYR A 25 8.77 0.11 4.41
N TYR A 26 8.46 -0.76 3.46
CA TYR A 26 8.37 -2.21 3.67
C TYR A 26 9.25 -2.93 2.67
N LYS A 27 10.16 -3.79 3.16
CA LYS A 27 10.85 -4.74 2.30
C LYS A 27 9.86 -5.81 1.87
N ILE A 28 9.67 -6.00 0.56
CA ILE A 28 8.81 -7.07 0.04
C ILE A 28 9.63 -8.36 0.06
N PRO A 29 9.22 -9.40 0.84
CA PRO A 29 9.97 -10.64 0.92
C PRO A 29 10.15 -11.30 -0.44
N VAL A 30 11.22 -12.09 -0.61
CA VAL A 30 11.57 -12.83 -1.84
C VAL A 30 11.71 -11.97 -3.12
N THR A 31 11.78 -10.66 -2.96
CA THR A 31 12.06 -9.70 -4.03
C THR A 31 13.13 -8.72 -3.56
N GLU A 32 13.76 -8.03 -4.52
CA GLU A 32 14.64 -6.87 -4.23
C GLU A 32 13.86 -5.55 -4.10
N GLN A 33 12.53 -5.63 -3.98
CA GLN A 33 11.67 -4.46 -4.02
C GLN A 33 11.32 -3.95 -2.62
N VAL A 34 11.15 -2.63 -2.54
CA VAL A 34 10.68 -1.89 -1.39
C VAL A 34 9.37 -1.20 -1.77
N MET A 35 8.35 -1.42 -0.97
CA MET A 35 7.12 -0.65 -1.01
C MET A 35 7.27 0.57 -0.12
N THR A 36 6.97 1.74 -0.67
CA THR A 36 6.86 2.99 0.07
C THR A 36 5.40 3.41 0.11
N ILE A 37 4.85 3.66 1.29
CA ILE A 37 3.53 4.25 1.48
C ILE A 37 3.73 5.65 2.06
N TYR A 38 3.33 6.66 1.31
CA TYR A 38 3.31 8.05 1.75
C TYR A 38 1.87 8.49 2.00
N SER A 39 1.53 8.74 3.25
CA SER A 39 0.22 9.25 3.67
C SER A 39 0.35 10.71 4.06
N PRO A 40 -0.10 11.66 3.20
CA PRO A 40 -0.22 13.05 3.60
C PRO A 40 -1.19 13.22 4.77
N PHE A 41 -0.90 14.18 5.64
CA PHE A 41 -1.77 14.51 6.76
C PHE A 41 -3.11 15.12 6.28
N CYS A 42 -4.20 14.83 6.99
CA CYS A 42 -5.56 15.28 6.65
C CYS A 42 -6.02 14.99 5.21
N ARG A 43 -5.42 13.98 4.57
CA ARG A 43 -5.90 13.44 3.30
C ARG A 43 -6.51 12.06 3.52
N ASP A 44 -7.58 11.84 2.77
CA ASP A 44 -8.34 10.61 2.60
C ASP A 44 -7.67 9.65 1.59
N TYR A 45 -6.42 9.92 1.22
CA TYR A 45 -5.64 9.06 0.34
C TYR A 45 -4.19 8.92 0.80
N ALA A 46 -3.56 7.84 0.37
CA ALA A 46 -2.13 7.63 0.43
C ALA A 46 -1.58 7.41 -0.99
N TYR A 47 -0.28 7.60 -1.14
CA TYR A 47 0.45 7.26 -2.34
C TYR A 47 1.32 6.04 -2.08
N VAL A 48 1.43 5.17 -3.08
CA VAL A 48 2.23 3.95 -3.01
C VAL A 48 3.21 3.93 -4.17
N CYS A 49 4.46 3.60 -3.85
CA CYS A 49 5.53 3.40 -4.82
C CYS A 49 6.22 2.05 -4.58
N ILE A 50 6.58 1.34 -5.64
CA ILE A 50 7.35 0.11 -5.58
C ILE A 50 8.65 0.28 -6.37
N GLY A 51 9.77 0.33 -5.67
CA GLY A 51 11.10 0.51 -6.26
C GLY A 51 12.09 -0.52 -5.74
N THR A 52 13.33 -0.46 -6.21
CA THR A 52 14.46 -1.20 -5.62
C THR A 52 15.15 -0.42 -4.49
N SER A 53 14.74 0.81 -4.26
CA SER A 53 15.25 1.70 -3.22
C SER A 53 14.10 2.44 -2.53
N LYS A 54 14.38 3.01 -1.35
CA LYS A 54 13.47 3.96 -0.69
C LYS A 54 13.36 5.20 -1.58
N LEU A 55 12.17 5.50 -2.08
CA LEU A 55 11.92 6.66 -2.95
C LEU A 55 10.95 7.61 -2.26
N LEU A 56 11.25 8.91 -2.32
CA LEU A 56 10.45 9.98 -1.70
C LEU A 56 9.88 10.97 -2.73
N GLU A 57 10.23 10.84 -4.01
CA GLU A 57 9.77 11.76 -5.04
C GLU A 57 8.32 11.47 -5.43
N ILE A 58 7.44 12.46 -5.29
CA ILE A 58 6.00 12.34 -5.60
C ILE A 58 5.78 11.95 -7.08
N ASP A 59 6.67 12.36 -7.98
CA ASP A 59 6.60 12.01 -9.41
C ASP A 59 6.96 10.55 -9.71
N SER A 60 7.46 9.82 -8.71
CA SER A 60 7.73 8.37 -8.79
C SER A 60 6.57 7.51 -8.29
N MET A 61 5.49 8.10 -7.78
CA MET A 61 4.36 7.37 -7.18
C MET A 61 3.62 6.55 -8.23
N ASP A 62 3.39 5.28 -7.94
CA ASP A 62 2.72 4.36 -8.84
C ASP A 62 1.20 4.44 -8.68
N PHE A 63 0.73 4.51 -7.43
CA PHE A 63 -0.69 4.49 -7.09
C PHE A 63 -1.07 5.64 -6.16
N LYS A 64 -2.32 6.10 -6.30
CA LYS A 64 -3.08 6.79 -5.27
C LYS A 64 -4.13 5.81 -4.76
N ILE A 65 -4.22 5.66 -3.45
CA ILE A 65 -5.16 4.74 -2.79
C ILE A 65 -6.02 5.51 -1.80
N SER A 66 -7.33 5.26 -1.79
CA SER A 66 -8.21 5.78 -0.73
C SER A 66 -7.82 5.18 0.62
N LYS A 67 -7.98 5.96 1.69
CA LYS A 67 -7.72 5.54 3.07
C LYS A 67 -9.03 5.40 3.80
N ASP A 68 -9.49 4.16 3.87
CA ASP A 68 -10.70 3.76 4.57
C ASP A 68 -10.41 2.54 5.44
N GLU A 69 -11.26 2.30 6.43
CA GLU A 69 -11.14 1.13 7.32
C GLU A 69 -11.21 -0.20 6.55
N THR A 70 -11.81 -0.18 5.36
CA THR A 70 -11.96 -1.35 4.48
C THR A 70 -10.95 -1.39 3.35
N THR A 71 -9.99 -0.45 3.28
CA THR A 71 -8.95 -0.44 2.24
C THR A 71 -8.28 -1.80 2.18
N GLU A 72 -8.35 -2.46 1.02
CA GLU A 72 -7.78 -3.78 0.83
C GLU A 72 -7.28 -3.92 -0.61
N ILE A 73 -5.99 -3.62 -0.79
CA ILE A 73 -5.36 -3.59 -2.11
C ILE A 73 -4.31 -4.67 -2.18
N SER A 74 -4.53 -5.64 -3.06
CA SER A 74 -3.65 -6.78 -3.26
C SER A 74 -2.71 -6.54 -4.43
N LEU A 75 -1.42 -6.73 -4.18
CA LEU A 75 -0.35 -6.67 -5.17
C LEU A 75 0.32 -8.04 -5.26
N ILE A 76 0.35 -8.60 -6.46
CA ILE A 76 0.86 -9.95 -6.71
C ILE A 76 2.15 -9.87 -7.51
N PHE A 77 3.17 -10.52 -6.96
CA PHE A 77 4.50 -10.59 -7.54
C PHE A 77 4.80 -12.03 -7.91
N SER A 78 5.40 -12.21 -9.09
CA SER A 78 6.00 -13.49 -9.44
C SER A 78 7.29 -13.69 -8.63
N LYS A 79 7.49 -14.90 -8.10
CA LYS A 79 8.78 -15.30 -7.50
C LYS A 79 9.88 -15.44 -8.55
N GLN A 80 9.50 -15.67 -9.81
CA GLN A 80 10.41 -15.57 -10.95
C GLN A 80 10.56 -14.11 -11.34
N LYS A 81 11.77 -13.70 -11.76
CA LYS A 81 12.07 -12.31 -12.14
C LYS A 81 11.11 -11.85 -13.24
N SER A 82 10.23 -10.91 -12.89
CA SER A 82 9.21 -10.33 -13.77
C SER A 82 9.00 -8.89 -13.35
N ASP A 83 8.99 -8.00 -14.33
CA ASP A 83 8.70 -6.59 -14.09
C ASP A 83 7.19 -6.33 -13.92
N THR A 84 6.35 -7.27 -14.33
CA THR A 84 4.88 -7.12 -14.18
C THR A 84 4.46 -7.36 -12.74
N ILE A 85 3.73 -6.40 -12.18
CA ILE A 85 3.04 -6.48 -10.90
C ILE A 85 1.54 -6.50 -11.21
N TYR A 86 0.86 -7.55 -10.77
CA TYR A 86 -0.60 -7.59 -10.88
C TYR A 86 -1.20 -6.94 -9.65
N TYR A 87 -2.31 -6.23 -9.82
CA TYR A 87 -3.03 -5.66 -8.69
C TYR A 87 -4.50 -5.96 -8.78
N SER A 88 -5.11 -6.16 -7.62
CA SER A 88 -6.55 -6.22 -7.48
C SER A 88 -6.97 -5.34 -6.32
N ASP A 89 -8.16 -4.81 -6.49
CA ASP A 89 -8.77 -3.89 -5.56
C ASP A 89 -10.26 -4.21 -5.57
N ARG A 90 -10.75 -4.54 -4.38
CA ARG A 90 -12.09 -5.02 -4.16
C ARG A 90 -13.12 -3.90 -4.25
N TRP A 91 -12.75 -2.67 -3.90
CA TRP A 91 -13.66 -1.55 -3.69
C TRP A 91 -13.49 -0.41 -4.70
N ASP A 92 -12.49 -0.52 -5.60
CA ASP A 92 -12.14 0.52 -6.58
C ASP A 92 -11.52 1.78 -5.93
N ASP A 93 -10.83 1.58 -4.81
CA ASP A 93 -10.03 2.55 -4.04
C ASP A 93 -8.73 2.97 -4.74
N ILE A 94 -8.30 2.30 -5.81
CA ILE A 94 -7.00 2.50 -6.46
C ILE A 94 -7.08 3.30 -7.75
N SER A 95 -6.28 4.36 -7.81
CA SER A 95 -6.00 5.11 -9.03
C SER A 95 -4.53 4.95 -9.43
N LEU A 96 -4.27 4.45 -10.64
CA LEU A 96 -2.91 4.35 -11.17
C LEU A 96 -2.44 5.74 -11.63
N ILE A 97 -1.45 6.31 -10.96
CA ILE A 97 -0.85 7.61 -11.34
C ILE A 97 0.18 7.38 -12.44
N ASN A 98 1.09 6.43 -12.22
CA ASN A 98 2.15 6.16 -13.17
C ASN A 98 1.72 5.09 -14.18
N LYS A 99 1.57 5.49 -15.44
CA LYS A 99 1.21 4.61 -16.55
C LYS A 99 2.37 3.74 -17.06
N LYS A 100 3.46 3.59 -16.30
CA LYS A 100 4.47 2.55 -16.55
C LYS A 100 3.73 1.23 -16.80
N LYS A 101 3.97 0.60 -17.96
CA LYS A 101 3.27 -0.61 -18.45
C LYS A 101 3.50 -1.87 -17.59
N ARG A 102 4.01 -1.71 -16.37
CA ARG A 102 4.33 -2.78 -15.43
C ARG A 102 3.15 -3.21 -14.56
N TYR A 103 2.08 -2.41 -14.47
CA TYR A 103 0.91 -2.73 -13.64
C TYR A 103 -0.24 -3.30 -14.45
N LYS A 104 -0.79 -4.43 -14.01
CA LYS A 104 -1.95 -5.05 -14.64
C LYS A 104 -3.06 -5.31 -13.62
N ARG A 105 -4.22 -4.69 -13.84
CA ARG A 105 -5.41 -4.95 -13.02
C ARG A 105 -5.91 -6.37 -13.29
N ILE A 106 -6.30 -7.08 -12.24
CA ILE A 106 -6.93 -8.39 -12.30
C ILE A 106 -8.18 -8.42 -11.43
N LYS A 107 -9.00 -9.45 -11.57
CA LYS A 107 -10.15 -9.66 -10.69
C LYS A 107 -9.69 -10.07 -9.30
N TRP A 108 -10.47 -9.72 -8.29
CA TRP A 108 -10.25 -10.22 -6.94
C TRP A 108 -10.26 -11.76 -6.93
N HIS A 109 -9.25 -12.37 -6.33
CA HIS A 109 -9.04 -13.83 -6.33
C HIS A 109 -9.03 -14.51 -7.72
N ASP A 110 -8.43 -13.85 -8.72
CA ASP A 110 -8.26 -14.40 -10.08
C ASP A 110 -7.61 -15.81 -10.07
N SER A 111 -8.24 -16.76 -10.75
CA SER A 111 -7.85 -18.18 -10.72
C SER A 111 -6.48 -18.48 -11.31
N ARG A 112 -5.86 -17.53 -12.03
CA ARG A 112 -4.47 -17.65 -12.49
C ARG A 112 -3.46 -17.56 -11.34
N PHE A 113 -3.83 -16.87 -10.26
CA PHE A 113 -2.97 -16.61 -9.12
C PHE A 113 -3.45 -17.32 -7.86
N TYR A 114 -4.75 -17.55 -7.71
CA TYR A 114 -5.32 -18.16 -6.51
C TYR A 114 -6.01 -19.49 -6.79
N PHE A 115 -6.00 -20.36 -5.79
CA PHE A 115 -6.87 -21.53 -5.73
C PHE A 115 -7.66 -21.52 -4.43
N LYS A 116 -8.88 -22.08 -4.46
CA LYS A 116 -9.73 -22.18 -3.29
C LYS A 116 -9.45 -23.49 -2.54
N GLU A 117 -8.99 -23.40 -1.31
CA GLU A 117 -8.77 -24.57 -0.47
C GLU A 117 -10.11 -25.13 0.03
N LYS A 118 -10.43 -26.38 -0.33
CA LYS A 118 -11.72 -27.00 0.00
C LYS A 118 -11.99 -27.11 1.50
N LYS A 119 -10.96 -27.36 2.32
CA LYS A 119 -11.12 -27.59 3.77
C LYS A 119 -11.49 -26.32 4.54
N THR A 120 -10.90 -25.18 4.18
CA THR A 120 -11.07 -23.92 4.91
C THR A 120 -11.92 -22.91 4.14
N ASN A 121 -12.27 -23.21 2.88
CA ASN A 121 -12.94 -22.32 1.94
C ASN A 121 -12.17 -21.01 1.66
N ARG A 122 -10.87 -20.97 1.98
CA ARG A 122 -10.00 -19.80 1.81
C ARG A 122 -9.36 -19.77 0.42
N TYR A 123 -9.11 -18.57 -0.09
CA TYR A 123 -8.29 -18.38 -1.28
C TYR A 123 -6.82 -18.36 -0.88
N VAL A 124 -6.03 -19.14 -1.60
CA VAL A 124 -4.61 -19.34 -1.32
C VAL A 124 -3.83 -18.94 -2.57
N ILE A 125 -2.83 -18.06 -2.40
CA ILE A 125 -1.94 -17.66 -3.48
C ILE A 125 -1.13 -18.87 -3.97
N SER A 126 -0.98 -18.98 -5.28
CA SER A 126 -0.26 -20.08 -5.93
C SER A 126 1.23 -20.03 -5.62
N PRO A 127 1.93 -21.18 -5.56
CA PRO A 127 3.31 -21.23 -5.10
C PRO A 127 4.34 -20.41 -5.87
N ASN A 128 4.07 -20.11 -7.14
CA ASN A 128 4.95 -19.31 -7.99
C ASN A 128 4.82 -17.80 -7.74
N TYR A 129 3.89 -17.38 -6.90
CA TYR A 129 3.60 -15.99 -6.61
C TYR A 129 3.66 -15.71 -5.11
N ILE A 130 3.81 -14.44 -4.81
CA ILE A 130 3.53 -13.88 -3.49
C ILE A 130 2.47 -12.79 -3.64
N GLU A 131 1.80 -12.50 -2.54
CA GLU A 131 0.85 -11.42 -2.44
C GLU A 131 1.28 -10.50 -1.30
N VAL A 132 1.15 -9.20 -1.55
CA VAL A 132 1.31 -8.15 -0.57
C VAL A 132 0.02 -7.35 -0.54
N VAL A 133 -0.62 -7.24 0.63
CA VAL A 133 -1.91 -6.56 0.79
C VAL A 133 -1.73 -5.33 1.66
N ILE A 134 -2.12 -4.17 1.14
CA ILE A 134 -2.20 -2.92 1.89
C ILE A 134 -3.57 -2.87 2.56
N LYS A 135 -3.61 -2.63 3.88
CA LYS A 135 -4.83 -2.71 4.68
C LYS A 135 -5.04 -1.50 5.57
N ASP A 136 -6.30 -1.33 5.99
CA ASP A 136 -6.80 -0.49 7.09
C ASP A 136 -6.22 0.93 7.06
N ASN A 137 -6.83 1.83 6.30
CA ASN A 137 -6.38 3.21 6.09
C ASN A 137 -4.95 3.33 5.54
N ALA A 138 -4.49 2.29 4.84
CA ALA A 138 -3.11 2.14 4.34
C ALA A 138 -2.03 2.20 5.44
N THR A 139 -2.34 1.71 6.64
CA THR A 139 -1.45 1.84 7.81
C THR A 139 -0.56 0.63 8.04
N PHE A 140 -0.91 -0.54 7.50
CA PHE A 140 -0.05 -1.70 7.54
C PHE A 140 -0.14 -2.55 6.28
N VAL A 141 0.85 -3.41 6.14
CA VAL A 141 1.04 -4.26 4.98
C VAL A 141 1.17 -5.70 5.42
N VAL A 142 0.49 -6.56 4.69
CA VAL A 142 0.44 -8.00 4.91
C VAL A 142 1.19 -8.68 3.78
N PHE A 143 1.90 -9.75 4.10
CA PHE A 143 2.51 -10.64 3.14
C PHE A 143 1.87 -12.03 3.20
N GLN A 144 1.57 -12.58 2.03
CA GLN A 144 1.09 -13.95 1.88
C GLN A 144 1.96 -14.70 0.87
N SER A 145 2.32 -15.93 1.25
CA SER A 145 2.96 -16.90 0.35
C SER A 145 2.43 -18.28 0.70
N ASN A 146 1.82 -18.97 -0.27
CA ASN A 146 1.06 -20.19 -0.03
C ASN A 146 0.03 -19.95 1.09
N LYS A 147 0.08 -20.78 2.15
CA LYS A 147 -0.79 -20.74 3.32
C LYS A 147 -0.23 -19.85 4.45
N SER A 148 0.97 -19.30 4.29
CA SER A 148 1.62 -18.47 5.29
C SER A 148 1.17 -17.02 5.13
N TYR A 149 0.91 -16.38 6.28
CA TYR A 149 0.45 -15.00 6.39
C TYR A 149 1.26 -14.30 7.47
N SER A 150 1.77 -13.10 7.19
CA SER A 150 2.49 -12.29 8.18
C SER A 150 2.29 -10.80 7.94
N ILE A 151 2.34 -10.02 9.02
CA ILE A 151 2.37 -8.55 8.93
C ILE A 151 3.81 -8.12 8.68
N LEU A 152 4.04 -7.31 7.66
CA LEU A 152 5.35 -6.75 7.36
C LEU A 152 5.69 -5.63 8.34
N LYS A 153 6.94 -5.62 8.80
CA LYS A 153 7.48 -4.55 9.63
C LYS A 153 8.09 -3.45 8.75
N THR A 154 7.98 -2.22 9.23
CA THR A 154 8.60 -1.06 8.60
C THR A 154 10.12 -1.08 8.77
N ILE A 155 10.86 -0.55 7.79
CA ILE A 155 12.33 -0.51 7.75
C ILE A 155 12.90 0.91 7.58
#